data_AF-A0A0S2LQK2-F1
#
_entry.id   AF-A0A0S2LQK2-F1
#
_cell.length_a   1.000
_cell.length_b   1.000
_cell.length_c   1.000
_cell.angle_alpha   90.00
_cell.angle_beta   90.00
_cell.angle_gamma   90.00
#
_symmetry.space_group_name_H-M   'P 1'
#
loop_
_entity.id
_entity.type
_entity.pdbx_description
1 polymer ?
#
loop_
_entity_poly.entity_id
_entity_poly.type
_entity_poly.pdbx_seq_one_letter_code
_entity_poly.pdbx_strand_id
1 'polypeptide(L)'
;MNPKASKKLWQRLGKTSRSWFNSTNSKIMNKFTPDQLLYLAGLIDGDGSIIAQLVSRKDYTWEFQIRLTVQVTQLKKRRWFLEELQKEIGAGSVRDRDTVSDYILTETSNVYKFLKRPPTTPAIKTKTS
;
A
#
# COMPACT_ATOMS: atom_id res chain seq x y z
N MET A 1 9.57 44.17 -2.40
CA MET A 1 9.82 42.71 -2.36
C MET A 1 10.01 42.18 -3.78
N ASN A 2 11.13 41.52 -4.09
CA ASN A 2 11.47 41.07 -5.45
C ASN A 2 10.75 39.74 -5.80
N PRO A 3 9.80 39.73 -6.76
CA PRO A 3 8.99 38.55 -7.08
C PRO A 3 9.76 37.41 -7.78
N LYS A 4 11.01 37.65 -8.21
CA LYS A 4 11.86 36.61 -8.81
C LYS A 4 12.56 35.74 -7.75
N ALA A 5 12.74 36.26 -6.53
CA ALA A 5 13.38 35.53 -5.44
C ALA A 5 12.47 34.44 -4.85
N SER A 6 11.16 34.68 -4.75
CA SER A 6 10.21 33.69 -4.22
C SER A 6 10.00 32.51 -5.18
N LYS A 7 9.91 32.76 -6.50
CA LYS A 7 9.77 31.68 -7.51
C LYS A 7 10.96 30.70 -7.49
N LYS A 8 12.18 31.19 -7.24
CA LYS A 8 13.39 30.35 -7.13
C LYS A 8 13.39 29.50 -5.85
N LEU A 9 12.83 30.02 -4.76
CA LEU A 9 12.68 29.32 -3.48
C LEU A 9 11.64 28.17 -3.58
N TRP A 10 10.49 28.41 -4.20
CA TRP A 10 9.45 27.39 -4.43
C TRP A 10 9.91 26.25 -5.34
N GLN A 11 10.73 26.55 -6.36
CA GLN A 11 11.31 25.51 -7.22
C GLN A 11 12.37 24.65 -6.51
N ARG A 12 13.05 25.19 -5.49
CA ARG A 12 14.10 24.47 -4.72
C ARG A 12 13.50 23.59 -3.61
N LEU A 13 12.37 23.99 -3.03
CA LEU A 13 11.62 23.22 -2.04
C LEU A 13 10.78 22.09 -2.68
N GLY A 14 10.24 22.30 -3.89
CA GLY A 14 9.45 21.28 -4.60
C GLY A 14 10.24 20.10 -5.16
N LYS A 15 11.53 20.29 -5.48
CA LYS A 15 12.41 19.23 -6.02
C LYS A 15 13.03 18.34 -4.93
N THR A 16 13.26 18.88 -3.74
CA THR A 16 13.84 18.16 -2.59
C THR A 16 12.80 17.27 -1.90
N SER A 17 11.56 17.73 -1.74
CA SER A 17 10.49 16.91 -1.15
C SER A 17 10.18 15.66 -1.99
N ARG A 18 10.14 15.77 -3.32
CA ARG A 18 9.83 14.64 -4.22
C ARG A 18 10.97 13.60 -4.29
N SER A 19 12.22 14.06 -4.23
CA SER A 19 13.41 13.20 -4.18
C SER A 19 13.54 12.47 -2.84
N TRP A 20 13.29 13.15 -1.72
CA TRP A 20 13.31 12.54 -0.39
C TRP A 20 12.15 11.56 -0.21
N PHE A 21 10.94 11.91 -0.64
CA PHE A 21 9.76 11.03 -0.60
C PHE A 21 9.94 9.75 -1.44
N ASN A 22 10.66 9.83 -2.57
CA ASN A 22 10.96 8.65 -3.41
C ASN A 22 12.12 7.80 -2.86
N SER A 23 13.12 8.43 -2.20
CA SER A 23 14.29 7.74 -1.65
C SER A 23 13.97 6.93 -0.38
N THR A 24 13.10 7.44 0.50
CA THR A 24 12.71 6.73 1.73
C THR A 24 11.69 5.62 1.45
N ASN A 25 10.79 5.81 0.48
CA ASN A 25 9.78 4.81 0.10
C ASN A 25 10.29 3.67 -0.78
N SER A 26 11.45 3.81 -1.46
CA SER A 26 12.04 2.69 -2.20
C SER A 26 12.78 1.70 -1.29
N LYS A 27 13.12 2.13 -0.06
CA LYS A 27 13.87 1.33 0.92
C LYS A 27 12.97 0.40 1.74
N ILE A 28 11.69 0.73 1.89
CA ILE A 28 10.76 0.06 2.81
C ILE A 28 9.98 -1.08 2.12
N MET A 29 9.78 -1.01 0.81
CA MET A 29 9.29 -2.15 0.03
C MET A 29 10.44 -3.12 -0.25
N ASN A 30 10.86 -3.85 0.77
CA ASN A 30 11.75 -4.99 0.64
C ASN A 30 11.29 -5.88 -0.53
N LYS A 31 12.25 -6.41 -1.30
CA LYS A 31 11.96 -7.33 -2.41
C LYS A 31 11.35 -8.60 -1.84
N PHE A 32 10.02 -8.69 -1.81
CA PHE A 32 9.32 -9.95 -1.59
C PHE A 32 9.87 -11.00 -2.57
N THR A 33 10.17 -12.19 -2.07
CA THR A 33 10.50 -13.34 -2.93
C THR A 33 9.25 -13.74 -3.74
N PRO A 34 9.40 -14.46 -4.86
CA PRO A 34 8.25 -14.98 -5.61
C PRO A 34 7.29 -15.80 -4.75
N ASP A 35 7.82 -16.62 -3.84
CA ASP A 35 7.01 -17.44 -2.93
C ASP A 35 6.24 -16.59 -1.92
N GLN A 36 6.84 -15.52 -1.40
CA GLN A 36 6.14 -14.57 -0.53
C GLN A 36 5.03 -13.84 -1.28
N LEU A 37 5.26 -13.44 -2.55
CA LEU A 37 4.21 -12.83 -3.37
C LEU A 37 3.06 -13.80 -3.63
N LEU A 38 3.36 -15.09 -3.86
CA LEU A 38 2.34 -16.11 -4.07
C LEU A 38 1.54 -16.37 -2.79
N TYR A 39 2.21 -16.45 -1.65
CA TYR A 39 1.56 -16.59 -0.34
C TYR A 39 0.66 -15.40 -0.04
N LEU A 40 1.16 -14.17 -0.24
CA LEU A 40 0.39 -12.94 -0.05
C LEU A 40 -0.80 -12.86 -1.00
N ALA A 41 -0.64 -13.26 -2.26
CA ALA A 41 -1.76 -13.31 -3.20
C ALA A 41 -2.85 -14.28 -2.71
N GLY A 42 -2.48 -15.49 -2.29
CA GLY A 42 -3.42 -16.46 -1.72
C GLY A 42 -4.09 -15.97 -0.43
N LEU A 43 -3.35 -15.26 0.42
CA LEU A 43 -3.90 -14.63 1.62
C LEU A 43 -4.94 -13.56 1.27
N ILE A 44 -4.63 -12.69 0.29
CA ILE A 44 -5.55 -11.65 -0.15
C ILE A 44 -6.79 -12.24 -0.82
N ASP A 45 -6.63 -13.31 -1.61
CA ASP A 45 -7.76 -13.99 -2.26
C ASP A 45 -8.66 -14.73 -1.25
N GLY A 46 -8.10 -15.21 -0.14
CA GLY A 46 -8.85 -15.90 0.91
C GLY A 46 -9.53 -14.98 1.93
N ASP A 47 -8.71 -14.23 2.70
CA ASP A 47 -9.15 -13.42 3.84
C ASP A 47 -9.04 -11.90 3.56
N GLY A 48 -8.54 -11.53 2.38
CA GLY A 48 -8.37 -10.14 1.97
C GLY A 48 -9.56 -9.58 1.20
N SER A 49 -9.57 -8.25 1.10
CA SER A 49 -10.57 -7.50 0.35
C SER A 49 -9.93 -6.28 -0.30
N ILE A 50 -10.20 -6.08 -1.58
CA ILE A 50 -9.82 -4.89 -2.33
C ILE A 50 -11.09 -4.05 -2.53
N ILE A 51 -11.11 -2.87 -1.92
CA ILE A 51 -12.30 -2.02 -1.80
C ILE A 51 -12.03 -0.70 -2.51
N ALA A 52 -12.90 -0.34 -3.46
CA ALA A 52 -12.94 0.98 -4.07
C ALA A 52 -14.20 1.72 -3.60
N GLN A 53 -14.04 2.93 -3.06
CA GLN A 53 -15.13 3.72 -2.49
C GLN A 53 -15.12 5.15 -3.03
N LEU A 54 -16.30 5.71 -3.25
CA LEU A 54 -16.49 7.15 -3.44
C LEU A 54 -16.71 7.80 -2.08
N VAL A 55 -15.77 8.62 -1.65
CA VAL A 55 -15.81 9.33 -0.36
C VAL A 55 -16.15 10.78 -0.62
N SER A 56 -17.22 11.29 -0.01
CA SER A 56 -17.59 12.71 -0.13
C SER A 56 -16.52 13.60 0.50
N ARG A 57 -16.11 14.62 -0.24
CA ARG A 57 -15.04 15.58 0.07
C ARG A 57 -15.43 16.96 -0.48
N LYS A 58 -16.08 17.77 0.34
CA LYS A 58 -16.56 19.12 -0.04
C LYS A 58 -15.45 20.08 -0.47
N ASP A 59 -14.20 19.79 -0.12
CA ASP A 59 -12.99 20.54 -0.46
C ASP A 59 -12.46 20.22 -1.87
N TYR A 60 -13.08 19.30 -2.61
CA TYR A 60 -12.68 18.91 -3.96
C TYR A 60 -13.61 19.51 -5.00
N THR A 61 -13.08 19.82 -6.20
CA THR A 61 -13.88 20.37 -7.32
C THR A 61 -15.10 19.52 -7.68
N TRP A 62 -14.97 18.20 -7.57
CA TRP A 62 -16.04 17.25 -7.88
C TRP A 62 -16.75 16.73 -6.63
N GLU A 63 -16.43 17.27 -5.45
CA GLU A 63 -16.98 16.89 -4.15
C GLU A 63 -16.80 15.42 -3.72
N PHE A 64 -16.01 14.64 -4.47
CA PHE A 64 -15.74 13.23 -4.21
C PHE A 64 -14.26 12.88 -4.39
N GLN A 65 -13.83 11.88 -3.62
CA GLN A 65 -12.52 11.23 -3.72
C GLN A 65 -12.71 9.73 -3.92
N ILE A 66 -12.04 9.17 -4.93
CA ILE A 66 -11.93 7.71 -5.08
C ILE A 66 -10.88 7.21 -4.08
N ARG A 67 -11.31 6.40 -3.11
CA ARG A 67 -10.44 5.73 -2.12
C ARG A 67 -10.29 4.26 -2.49
N LEU A 68 -9.04 3.82 -2.64
CA LEU A 68 -8.69 2.41 -2.77
C LEU A 68 -8.15 1.90 -1.44
N THR A 69 -8.63 0.73 -1.01
CA THR A 69 -8.22 0.09 0.24
C THR A 69 -7.96 -1.39 0.00
N VAL A 70 -6.81 -1.88 0.45
CA VAL A 70 -6.60 -3.32 0.65
C VAL A 70 -6.78 -3.59 2.14
N GLN A 71 -7.65 -4.52 2.50
CA GLN A 71 -7.95 -4.89 3.87
C GLN A 71 -7.77 -6.39 4.07
N VAL A 72 -7.19 -6.82 5.18
CA VAL A 72 -7.18 -8.22 5.62
C VAL A 72 -7.79 -8.28 7.01
N THR A 73 -8.80 -9.12 7.20
CA THR A 73 -9.55 -9.20 8.45
C THR A 73 -9.27 -10.52 9.13
N GLN A 74 -9.00 -10.50 10.44
CA GLN A 74 -8.68 -11.71 11.19
C GLN A 74 -9.16 -11.63 12.64
N LEU A 75 -9.44 -12.75 13.30
CA LEU A 75 -9.79 -12.76 14.73
C LEU A 75 -8.70 -12.10 15.58
N LYS A 76 -9.07 -11.35 16.63
CA LYS A 76 -8.12 -10.64 17.52
C LYS A 76 -7.00 -11.52 18.08
N LYS A 77 -7.28 -12.79 18.36
CA LYS A 77 -6.28 -13.78 18.81
C LYS A 77 -5.10 -13.97 17.84
N ARG A 78 -5.30 -13.65 16.56
CA ARG A 78 -4.32 -13.71 15.47
C ARG A 78 -3.89 -12.32 14.99
N ARG A 79 -4.11 -11.28 15.79
CA ARG A 79 -3.69 -9.90 15.49
C ARG A 79 -2.19 -9.81 15.20
N TRP A 80 -1.37 -10.58 15.90
CA TRP A 80 0.09 -10.63 15.71
C TRP A 80 0.47 -10.87 14.24
N PHE A 81 -0.30 -11.69 13.51
CA PHE A 81 -0.07 -11.96 12.09
C PHE A 81 -0.31 -10.72 11.22
N LEU A 82 -1.32 -9.91 11.56
CA LEU A 82 -1.58 -8.66 10.84
C LEU A 82 -0.48 -7.63 11.11
N GLU A 83 0.11 -7.65 12.29
CA GLU A 83 1.25 -6.80 12.64
C GLU A 83 2.54 -7.25 11.95
N GLU A 84 2.74 -8.56 11.78
CA GLU A 84 3.80 -9.10 10.91
C GLU A 84 3.61 -8.68 9.46
N LEU A 85 2.40 -8.84 8.93
CA LEU A 85 2.04 -8.40 7.57
C LEU A 85 2.32 -6.89 7.37
N GLN A 86 1.97 -6.07 8.35
CA GLN A 86 2.27 -4.63 8.34
C GLN A 86 3.79 -4.37 8.31
N LYS A 87 4.58 -5.10 9.09
CA LYS A 87 6.04 -4.97 9.11
C LYS A 87 6.67 -5.41 7.79
N GLU A 88 6.19 -6.50 7.20
CA GLU A 88 6.68 -7.03 5.92
C GLU A 88 6.37 -6.09 4.75
N ILE A 89 5.14 -5.56 4.69
CA ILE A 89 4.74 -4.59 3.66
C ILE A 89 5.38 -3.22 3.93
N GLY A 90 5.63 -2.88 5.20
CA GLY A 90 6.22 -1.63 5.63
C GLY A 90 5.29 -0.42 5.47
N ALA A 91 4.00 -0.65 5.24
CA ALA A 91 2.98 0.38 5.08
C ALA A 91 1.64 -0.11 5.65
N GLY A 92 0.68 0.80 5.78
CA GLY A 92 -0.66 0.48 6.31
C GLY A 92 -0.72 0.53 7.84
N SER A 93 -1.89 0.18 8.37
CA SER A 93 -2.22 0.26 9.79
C SER A 93 -3.06 -0.94 10.22
N VAL A 94 -2.84 -1.43 11.44
CA VAL A 94 -3.67 -2.48 12.05
C VAL A 94 -4.61 -1.87 13.08
N ARG A 95 -5.92 -2.09 12.93
CA ARG A 95 -6.95 -1.63 13.87
C ARG A 95 -7.73 -2.80 14.45
N ASP A 96 -8.32 -2.59 15.61
CA ASP A 96 -9.25 -3.56 16.22
C ASP A 96 -10.70 -3.14 15.98
N ARG A 97 -11.57 -4.13 15.75
CA ARG A 97 -13.03 -3.99 15.67
C ARG A 97 -13.68 -5.16 16.42
N ASP A 98 -14.29 -4.88 17.57
CA ASP A 98 -15.03 -5.86 18.39
C ASP A 98 -14.29 -7.18 18.64
N THR A 99 -14.52 -8.22 17.84
CA THR A 99 -13.89 -9.55 17.98
C THR A 99 -12.77 -9.80 16.98
N VAL A 100 -12.60 -8.91 16.00
CA VAL A 100 -11.64 -8.99 14.91
C VAL A 100 -10.64 -7.83 14.93
N SER A 101 -9.58 -7.99 14.16
CA SER A 101 -8.59 -6.98 13.85
C SER A 101 -8.47 -6.91 12.33
N ASP A 102 -8.15 -5.73 11.80
CA ASP A 102 -7.95 -5.51 10.38
C ASP A 102 -6.60 -4.88 10.13
N TYR A 103 -5.88 -5.44 9.15
CA TYR A 103 -4.84 -4.71 8.46
C TYR A 103 -5.48 -3.88 7.33
N ILE A 104 -5.09 -2.61 7.21
CA ILE A 104 -5.67 -1.66 6.27
C ILE A 104 -4.55 -0.88 5.56
N LEU A 105 -4.56 -0.93 4.23
CA LEU A 105 -3.70 -0.18 3.35
C LEU A 105 -4.54 0.73 2.44
N THR A 106 -4.59 2.03 2.73
CA THR A 106 -5.42 2.99 1.97
C THR A 106 -4.64 3.99 1.10
N GLU A 107 -3.32 4.09 1.26
CA GLU A 107 -2.55 5.08 0.50
C GLU A 107 -2.42 4.62 -0.96
N THR A 108 -2.98 5.39 -1.91
CA THR A 108 -3.05 5.00 -3.33
C THR A 108 -1.68 4.61 -3.91
N SER A 109 -0.62 5.31 -3.50
CA SER A 109 0.75 5.02 -3.92
C SER A 109 1.18 3.60 -3.53
N ASN A 110 0.89 3.19 -2.29
CA ASN A 110 1.25 1.90 -1.73
C ASN A 110 0.32 0.80 -2.24
N VAL A 111 -0.98 1.07 -2.38
CA VAL A 111 -1.93 0.14 -3.01
C VAL A 111 -1.50 -0.17 -4.45
N TYR A 112 -1.15 0.85 -5.23
CA TYR A 112 -0.67 0.64 -6.60
C TYR A 112 0.61 -0.21 -6.64
N LYS A 113 1.58 0.10 -5.77
CA LYS A 113 2.83 -0.67 -5.68
C LYS A 113 2.61 -2.13 -5.26
N PHE A 114 1.67 -2.35 -4.34
CA PHE A 114 1.28 -3.67 -3.86
C PHE A 114 0.62 -4.49 -4.98
N LEU A 115 -0.39 -3.92 -5.66
CA LEU A 115 -1.13 -4.62 -6.72
C LEU A 115 -0.35 -4.78 -8.03
N LYS A 116 0.57 -3.86 -8.35
CA LYS A 116 1.40 -3.92 -9.58
C LYS A 116 2.36 -5.11 -9.60
N ARG A 117 2.62 -5.75 -8.45
CA ARG A 117 3.49 -6.91 -8.34
C ARG A 117 2.63 -8.18 -8.29
N PRO A 118 2.07 -8.65 -9.41
CA PRO A 118 1.45 -9.96 -9.41
C PRO A 118 2.53 -11.00 -9.07
N PRO A 119 2.18 -12.08 -8.37
CA PRO A 119 3.09 -13.21 -8.26
C PRO A 119 3.41 -13.68 -9.69
N THR A 120 4.68 -13.57 -10.09
CA THR A 120 5.13 -14.24 -11.31
C THR A 120 5.04 -15.72 -11.02
N THR A 121 4.04 -16.40 -11.59
CA THR A 121 3.93 -17.85 -11.47
C THR A 121 5.26 -18.44 -11.93
N PRO A 122 6.02 -19.17 -11.07
CA PRO A 122 7.15 -19.90 -11.58
C PRO A 122 6.59 -20.85 -12.63
N ALA A 123 7.09 -20.76 -13.86
CA ALA A 123 6.69 -21.65 -14.94
C ALA A 123 6.73 -23.07 -14.38
N ILE A 124 5.57 -23.71 -14.30
CA ILE A 124 5.44 -25.10 -13.86
C ILE A 124 6.37 -25.87 -14.78
N LYS A 125 7.54 -26.27 -14.27
CA LYS A 125 8.39 -27.22 -14.99
C LYS A 125 7.65 -28.53 -14.89
N THR A 126 6.75 -28.78 -15.82
CA THR A 126 6.19 -30.11 -16.04
C THR A 126 7.40 -31.01 -16.22
N LYS A 127 7.68 -31.86 -15.24
CA LYS A 127 8.59 -32.98 -15.45
C LYS A 127 7.87 -33.86 -16.46
N THR A 128 8.31 -33.80 -17.71
CA THR A 128 7.95 -34.82 -18.69
C THR A 128 8.51 -36.13 -18.14
N SER A 129 7.62 -37.00 -17.68
CA SER A 129 7.93 -38.38 -17.29
C SER A 129 8.33 -39.20 -18.50
#